data_AF-A0A0G2DRI2-F1
#
_entry.id   AF-A0A0G2DRI2-F1
#
_cell.length_a   1.000
_cell.length_b   1.000
_cell.length_c   1.000
_cell.angle_alpha   90.00
_cell.angle_beta   90.00
_cell.angle_gamma   90.00
#
_symmetry.space_group_name_H-M   'P 1'
#
loop_
_entity.id
_entity.type
_entity.pdbx_description
1 polymer ?
#
loop_
_entity_poly.entity_id
_entity_poly.type
_entity_poly.pdbx_seq_one_letter_code
_entity_poly.pdbx_strand_id
1 'polypeptide(L)'
;MLPSLVPITLLALQSANFVLGGPIQARNNPPWDTPSDKDIRERIDAYDGDEYEYVFYLGRMPKDAAKAWVTTRPESNQAITLWETDDGELTNDELWKNSQEVQQKWCAEFAKQARGTAWVMWKNGDKIPRNEDSWYTRFERPHLEGRAKGPGHDLEELIQINMQDTKEIYQINPVDVRDYKGKQCKWHGTAPKCDAKCPDGTKKITESKYGDTPNEKCEGDDRKVFCCKDD
;
A
#
# COMPACT_ATOMS: atom_id res chain seq x y z
N MET A 1 23.91 5.91 49.70
CA MET A 1 23.36 5.20 48.55
C MET A 1 21.95 5.73 48.33
N LEU A 2 21.79 6.65 47.37
CA LEU A 2 20.52 7.27 47.00
C LEU A 2 20.07 6.67 45.65
N PRO A 3 18.82 6.25 45.48
CA PRO A 3 18.35 5.78 44.18
C PRO A 3 18.04 6.98 43.28
N SER A 4 18.68 7.00 42.12
CA SER A 4 18.43 7.96 41.04
C SER A 4 17.13 7.60 40.33
N LEU A 5 16.12 8.46 40.47
CA LEU A 5 14.89 8.45 39.68
C LEU A 5 15.19 9.11 38.32
N VAL A 6 15.14 8.33 37.25
CA VAL A 6 15.14 8.84 35.88
C VAL A 6 13.71 9.24 35.51
N PRO A 7 13.44 10.46 35.02
CA PRO A 7 12.12 10.83 34.54
C PRO A 7 11.88 10.24 33.15
N ILE A 8 10.75 9.53 33.01
CA ILE A 8 10.18 9.09 31.74
C ILE A 8 9.65 10.34 31.03
N THR A 9 10.36 10.81 30.01
CA THR A 9 9.83 11.80 29.06
C THR A 9 8.77 11.13 28.19
N LEU A 10 7.50 11.41 28.47
CA LEU A 10 6.39 11.19 27.55
C LEU A 10 6.62 12.07 26.30
N LEU A 11 6.89 11.45 25.14
CA LEU A 11 6.66 12.11 23.87
C LEU A 11 5.15 12.19 23.64
N ALA A 12 4.61 13.40 23.71
CA ALA A 12 3.29 13.69 23.18
C ALA A 12 3.37 13.63 21.64
N LEU A 13 2.77 12.60 21.03
CA LEU A 13 2.41 12.65 19.61
C LEU A 13 1.39 13.78 19.46
N GLN A 14 1.82 14.92 18.92
CA GLN A 14 0.91 15.88 18.33
C GLN A 14 0.39 15.25 17.05
N SER A 15 -0.82 14.71 17.09
CA SER A 15 -1.61 14.47 15.89
C SER A 15 -1.86 15.83 15.24
N ALA A 16 -1.12 16.11 14.16
CA ALA A 16 -1.48 17.19 13.27
C ALA A 16 -2.81 16.81 12.62
N ASN A 17 -3.91 17.32 13.18
CA ASN A 17 -5.20 17.34 12.51
C ASN A 17 -5.09 18.32 11.33
N PHE A 18 -4.61 17.84 10.18
CA PHE A 18 -4.76 18.57 8.93
C PHE A 18 -6.23 18.45 8.48
N VAL A 19 -7.07 19.32 9.05
CA VAL A 19 -8.37 19.64 8.49
C VAL A 19 -8.15 20.67 7.39
N LEU A 20 -7.93 20.18 6.17
CA LEU A 20 -8.12 20.96 4.94
C LEU A 20 -8.99 20.17 3.94
N GLY A 21 -10.06 19.56 4.45
CA GLY A 21 -11.22 19.27 3.61
C GLY A 21 -11.89 20.61 3.29
N GLY A 22 -11.99 20.94 2.00
CA GLY A 22 -12.88 22.01 1.54
C GLY A 22 -14.30 21.83 2.09
N PRO A 23 -15.17 22.85 2.00
CA PRO A 23 -16.49 22.81 2.62
C PRO A 23 -17.24 21.57 2.13
N ILE A 24 -17.34 20.56 3.01
CA ILE A 24 -18.39 19.55 2.94
C ILE A 24 -19.67 20.37 2.98
N GLN A 25 -20.25 20.67 1.82
CA GLN A 25 -21.59 21.22 1.75
C GLN A 25 -22.42 20.28 2.61
N ALA A 26 -22.90 20.77 3.74
CA ALA A 26 -23.77 20.03 4.63
C ALA A 26 -24.97 19.56 3.80
N ARG A 27 -24.89 18.33 3.29
CA ARG A 27 -25.94 17.73 2.47
C ARG A 27 -27.06 17.36 3.44
N ASN A 28 -27.99 18.29 3.61
CA ASN A 28 -29.12 18.08 4.50
C ASN A 28 -30.00 16.96 3.92
N ASN A 29 -30.21 15.90 4.72
CA ASN A 29 -31.06 14.71 4.48
C ASN A 29 -30.45 13.61 3.58
N PRO A 30 -29.70 12.63 4.13
CA PRO A 30 -29.42 11.36 3.47
C PRO A 30 -30.70 10.54 3.23
N PRO A 31 -30.71 9.57 2.30
CA PRO A 31 -29.59 9.14 1.47
C PRO A 31 -29.30 10.08 0.29
N TRP A 32 -28.04 10.42 0.07
CA TRP A 32 -27.55 11.27 -1.01
C TRP A 32 -27.33 10.50 -2.32
N ASP A 33 -27.33 11.22 -3.44
CA ASP A 33 -26.92 10.65 -4.73
C ASP A 33 -25.41 10.33 -4.76
N THR A 34 -25.05 9.34 -5.58
CA THR A 34 -23.65 8.96 -5.86
C THR A 34 -22.86 10.21 -6.26
N PRO A 35 -21.74 10.54 -5.57
CA PRO A 35 -20.91 11.68 -5.93
C PRO A 35 -20.25 11.46 -7.31
N SER A 36 -19.91 12.55 -7.98
CA SER A 36 -19.16 12.45 -9.23
C SER A 36 -17.71 12.01 -8.97
N ASP A 37 -17.02 11.48 -9.98
CA ASP A 37 -15.60 11.09 -9.85
C ASP A 37 -14.74 12.30 -9.46
N LYS A 38 -15.11 13.50 -9.92
CA LYS A 38 -14.46 14.76 -9.56
C LYS A 38 -14.64 15.06 -8.07
N ASP A 39 -15.86 14.92 -7.54
CA ASP A 39 -16.14 15.18 -6.12
C ASP A 39 -15.35 14.22 -5.22
N ILE A 40 -15.25 12.94 -5.61
CA ILE A 40 -14.45 11.96 -4.88
C ILE A 40 -12.98 12.35 -4.91
N ARG A 41 -12.44 12.68 -6.09
CA ARG A 41 -11.05 13.11 -6.23
C ARG A 41 -10.71 14.31 -5.36
N GLU A 42 -11.57 15.32 -5.34
CA GLU A 42 -11.39 16.51 -4.49
C GLU A 42 -11.42 16.17 -2.99
N ARG A 43 -12.15 15.12 -2.57
CA ARG A 43 -12.18 14.65 -1.18
C ARG A 43 -10.91 13.92 -0.78
N ILE A 44 -10.35 13.13 -1.69
CA ILE A 44 -9.14 12.34 -1.43
C ILE A 44 -7.85 13.06 -1.86
N ASP A 45 -7.94 14.32 -2.30
CA ASP A 45 -6.82 15.12 -2.81
C ASP A 45 -5.70 15.30 -1.78
N ALA A 46 -6.05 15.37 -0.50
CA ALA A 46 -5.09 15.47 0.60
C ALA A 46 -4.14 14.27 0.71
N TYR A 47 -4.44 13.16 0.03
CA TYR A 47 -3.64 11.95 -0.03
C TYR A 47 -2.88 11.80 -1.37
N ASP A 48 -3.10 12.67 -2.35
CA ASP A 48 -2.40 12.64 -3.65
C ASP A 48 -0.97 13.16 -3.53
N GLY A 49 -0.07 12.31 -3.06
CA GLY A 49 1.33 12.65 -2.85
C GLY A 49 2.26 11.44 -2.91
N ASP A 50 3.51 11.68 -3.29
CA ASP A 50 4.57 10.65 -3.41
C ASP A 50 5.04 10.14 -2.03
N GLU A 51 4.65 10.85 -0.98
CA GLU A 51 4.93 10.47 0.39
C GLU A 51 4.06 9.27 0.85
N TYR A 52 2.91 9.05 0.23
CA TYR A 52 1.98 8.00 0.65
C TYR A 52 2.26 6.64 -0.01
N GLU A 53 2.19 5.57 0.80
CA GLU A 53 2.20 4.20 0.30
C GLU A 53 0.79 3.61 0.35
N TYR A 54 0.28 3.22 -0.81
CA TYR A 54 -1.12 2.83 -0.96
C TYR A 54 -1.30 1.35 -0.67
N VAL A 55 -2.20 1.02 0.26
CA VAL A 55 -2.41 -0.34 0.75
C VAL A 55 -3.77 -0.86 0.31
N PHE A 56 -3.72 -1.86 -0.55
CA PHE A 56 -4.85 -2.59 -1.09
C PHE A 56 -4.95 -3.96 -0.45
N TYR A 57 -6.12 -4.58 -0.55
CA TYR A 57 -6.31 -5.92 -0.01
C TYR A 57 -7.40 -6.69 -0.76
N LEU A 58 -7.31 -8.02 -0.71
CA LEU A 58 -8.28 -8.91 -1.36
C LEU A 58 -9.04 -9.79 -0.36
N GLY A 59 -10.35 -9.88 -0.52
CA GLY A 59 -11.24 -10.72 0.31
C GLY A 59 -11.99 -9.92 1.39
N ARG A 60 -12.81 -10.61 2.20
CA ARG A 60 -13.70 -9.98 3.20
C ARG A 60 -13.05 -9.72 4.56
N MET A 61 -12.13 -10.58 5.00
CA MET A 61 -11.39 -10.44 6.26
C MET A 61 -10.29 -9.36 6.35
N PRO A 62 -9.69 -8.84 5.26
CA PRO A 62 -8.48 -8.02 5.38
C PRO A 62 -8.64 -6.56 5.76
N LYS A 63 -9.85 -5.98 5.85
CA LYS A 63 -9.99 -4.55 6.16
C LYS A 63 -9.28 -4.20 7.46
N ASP A 64 -9.64 -4.86 8.56
CA ASP A 64 -9.08 -4.55 9.88
C ASP A 64 -7.60 -4.90 9.97
N ALA A 65 -7.18 -5.97 9.29
CA ALA A 65 -5.78 -6.37 9.24
C ALA A 65 -4.91 -5.36 8.46
N ALA A 66 -5.42 -4.82 7.35
CA ALA A 66 -4.73 -3.79 6.57
C ALA A 66 -4.62 -2.48 7.37
N LYS A 67 -5.72 -2.06 8.01
CA LYS A 67 -5.70 -0.89 8.92
C LYS A 67 -4.73 -1.07 10.08
N ALA A 68 -4.73 -2.24 10.72
CA ALA A 68 -3.80 -2.55 11.80
C ALA A 68 -2.35 -2.58 11.33
N TRP A 69 -2.08 -3.13 10.15
CA TRP A 69 -0.73 -3.15 9.57
C TRP A 69 -0.22 -1.74 9.29
N VAL A 70 -1.04 -0.90 8.65
CA VAL A 70 -0.74 0.52 8.43
C VAL A 70 -0.41 1.24 9.74
N THR A 71 -1.21 1.03 10.79
CA THR A 71 -1.03 1.70 12.09
C THR A 71 0.23 1.25 12.84
N THR A 72 0.64 0.00 12.65
CA THR A 72 1.74 -0.61 13.43
C THR A 72 3.09 -0.56 12.71
N ARG A 73 3.14 -0.03 11.49
CA ARG A 73 4.36 0.03 10.69
C ARG A 73 5.26 1.18 11.18
N PRO A 74 6.42 0.87 11.78
CA PRO A 74 7.19 1.86 12.53
C PRO A 74 7.90 2.92 11.66
N GLU A 75 8.09 2.65 10.36
CA GLU A 75 8.85 3.53 9.46
C GLU A 75 8.02 4.17 8.35
N SER A 76 6.78 3.73 8.13
CA SER A 76 5.87 4.34 7.16
C SER A 76 4.79 5.14 7.88
N ASN A 77 5.10 6.36 8.31
CA ASN A 77 4.08 7.29 8.80
C ASN A 77 3.04 7.70 7.74
N GLN A 78 3.11 7.09 6.54
CA GLN A 78 2.39 7.51 5.34
C GLN A 78 1.82 6.31 4.56
N ALA A 79 1.80 5.10 5.14
CA ALA A 79 0.99 4.04 4.53
C ALA A 79 -0.50 4.36 4.78
N ILE A 80 -1.35 4.16 3.77
CA ILE A 80 -2.79 4.44 3.86
C ILE A 80 -3.60 3.36 3.16
N THR A 81 -4.78 3.07 3.67
CA THR A 81 -5.82 2.31 2.97
C THR A 81 -6.91 3.26 2.47
N LEU A 82 -7.85 2.74 1.69
CA LEU A 82 -9.07 3.46 1.29
C LEU A 82 -9.79 4.12 2.49
N TRP A 83 -9.79 3.45 3.64
CA TRP A 83 -10.59 3.82 4.82
C TRP A 83 -10.04 4.98 5.63
N GLU A 84 -8.82 5.42 5.33
CA GLU A 84 -8.29 6.67 5.87
C GLU A 84 -8.77 7.88 5.06
N THR A 85 -9.37 7.67 3.88
CA THR A 85 -9.74 8.74 2.93
C THR A 85 -11.22 9.07 2.88
N ASP A 86 -12.07 8.31 3.58
CA ASP A 86 -13.53 8.39 3.43
C ASP A 86 -14.28 8.96 4.64
N ASP A 87 -13.59 9.34 5.71
CA ASP A 87 -14.19 9.82 6.98
C ASP A 87 -15.32 8.93 7.53
N GLY A 88 -15.28 7.62 7.23
CA GLY A 88 -16.29 6.64 7.62
C GLY A 88 -17.55 6.61 6.74
N GLU A 89 -17.63 7.43 5.68
CA GLU A 89 -18.78 7.49 4.78
C GLU A 89 -19.06 6.15 4.07
N LEU A 90 -18.03 5.37 3.72
CA LEU A 90 -18.19 4.08 3.04
C LEU A 90 -18.65 2.97 3.99
N THR A 91 -18.63 3.21 5.32
CA THR A 91 -19.15 2.27 6.32
C THR A 91 -20.60 2.52 6.71
N ASN A 92 -21.18 3.64 6.27
CA ASN A 92 -22.56 3.99 6.56
C ASN A 92 -23.45 3.80 5.32
N ASP A 93 -24.11 2.65 5.25
CA ASP A 93 -25.00 2.28 4.15
C ASP A 93 -26.26 3.17 4.05
N GLU A 94 -26.54 4.00 5.05
CA GLU A 94 -27.69 4.93 5.05
C GLU A 94 -27.36 6.28 4.38
N LEU A 95 -26.08 6.60 4.17
CA LEU A 95 -25.67 7.88 3.58
C LEU A 95 -25.97 7.98 2.09
N TRP A 96 -26.02 6.86 1.38
CA TRP A 96 -25.99 6.84 -0.08
C TRP A 96 -27.17 6.05 -0.65
N LYS A 97 -27.82 6.57 -1.69
CA LYS A 97 -28.86 5.84 -2.42
C LYS A 97 -28.29 4.57 -3.07
N ASN A 98 -27.00 4.58 -3.41
CA ASN A 98 -26.29 3.46 -4.01
C ASN A 98 -24.89 3.30 -3.40
N SER A 99 -24.81 2.81 -2.16
CA SER A 99 -23.53 2.65 -1.43
C SER A 99 -22.50 1.80 -2.19
N GLN A 100 -22.95 0.80 -2.95
CA GLN A 100 -22.08 -0.04 -3.77
C GLN A 100 -21.38 0.77 -4.88
N GLU A 101 -22.11 1.63 -5.60
CA GLU A 101 -21.52 2.46 -6.65
C GLU A 101 -20.57 3.52 -6.08
N VAL A 102 -20.90 4.10 -4.91
CA VAL A 102 -20.03 5.05 -4.22
C VAL A 102 -18.70 4.41 -3.87
N GLN A 103 -18.73 3.25 -3.20
CA GLN A 103 -17.52 2.50 -2.89
C GLN A 103 -16.71 2.19 -4.17
N GLN A 104 -17.37 1.86 -5.30
CA GLN A 104 -16.66 1.46 -6.53
C GLN A 104 -15.86 2.62 -7.11
N LYS A 105 -16.48 3.80 -7.17
CA LYS A 105 -15.83 5.01 -7.62
C LYS A 105 -14.71 5.42 -6.67
N TRP A 106 -14.90 5.25 -5.36
CA TRP A 106 -13.87 5.54 -4.37
C TRP A 106 -12.65 4.63 -4.49
N CYS A 107 -12.84 3.31 -4.61
CA CYS A 107 -11.76 2.36 -4.91
C CYS A 107 -11.02 2.73 -6.20
N ALA A 108 -11.74 3.13 -7.24
CA ALA A 108 -11.15 3.51 -8.52
C ALA A 108 -10.31 4.79 -8.42
N GLU A 109 -10.83 5.85 -7.78
CA GLU A 109 -10.05 7.09 -7.59
C GLU A 109 -8.86 6.88 -6.64
N PHE A 110 -9.02 6.10 -5.56
CA PHE A 110 -7.91 5.73 -4.67
C PHE A 110 -6.78 4.99 -5.43
N ALA A 111 -7.13 4.02 -6.27
CA ALA A 111 -6.16 3.32 -7.11
C ALA A 111 -5.50 4.22 -8.18
N LYS A 112 -6.19 5.26 -8.64
CA LYS A 112 -5.63 6.24 -9.59
C LYS A 112 -4.60 7.17 -8.96
N GLN A 113 -4.65 7.39 -7.64
CA GLN A 113 -3.68 8.21 -6.93
C GLN A 113 -2.42 7.45 -6.52
N ALA A 114 -2.43 6.11 -6.56
CA ALA A 114 -1.29 5.31 -6.15
C ALA A 114 -0.02 5.64 -6.97
N ARG A 115 1.04 6.00 -6.25
CA ARG A 115 2.39 6.34 -6.75
C ARG A 115 3.44 5.65 -5.89
N GLY A 116 4.69 5.63 -6.33
CA GLY A 116 5.81 4.99 -5.67
C GLY A 116 5.57 3.50 -5.48
N THR A 117 5.20 3.12 -4.27
CA THR A 117 4.96 1.72 -3.88
C THR A 117 3.51 1.51 -3.49
N ALA A 118 2.86 0.54 -4.13
CA ALA A 118 1.57 0.01 -3.70
C ALA A 118 1.76 -1.37 -3.05
N TRP A 119 1.04 -1.61 -1.96
CA TRP A 119 1.01 -2.86 -1.22
C TRP A 119 -0.29 -3.58 -1.46
N VAL A 120 -0.22 -4.90 -1.61
CA VAL A 120 -1.39 -5.75 -1.73
C VAL A 120 -1.34 -6.84 -0.69
N MET A 121 -2.31 -6.81 0.23
CA MET A 121 -2.45 -7.82 1.26
C MET A 121 -3.41 -8.92 0.81
N TRP A 122 -2.96 -10.16 0.91
CA TRP A 122 -3.77 -11.32 0.59
C TRP A 122 -3.62 -12.42 1.64
N LYS A 123 -4.73 -13.09 1.96
CA LYS A 123 -4.78 -14.09 3.04
C LYS A 123 -3.95 -15.35 2.73
N ASN A 124 -3.84 -15.70 1.44
CA ASN A 124 -3.06 -16.84 1.00
C ASN A 124 -1.80 -16.30 0.35
N GLY A 125 -0.63 -16.77 0.74
CA GLY A 125 0.63 -16.28 0.17
C GLY A 125 0.74 -16.45 -1.36
N ASP A 126 -0.15 -17.19 -2.00
CA ASP A 126 -0.17 -17.40 -3.45
C ASP A 126 -0.25 -16.10 -4.25
N LYS A 127 0.20 -16.13 -5.51
CA LYS A 127 -0.02 -15.06 -6.48
C LYS A 127 -1.45 -14.55 -6.37
N ILE A 128 -1.63 -13.22 -6.36
CA ILE A 128 -2.96 -12.59 -6.35
C ILE A 128 -3.87 -13.39 -7.29
N PRO A 129 -4.90 -14.08 -6.74
CA PRO A 129 -5.70 -14.97 -7.55
C PRO A 129 -6.32 -14.16 -8.66
N ARG A 130 -6.40 -14.75 -9.86
CA ARG A 130 -7.09 -14.11 -10.97
C ARG A 130 -8.57 -13.88 -10.68
N ASN A 131 -9.09 -14.40 -9.55
CA ASN A 131 -10.47 -14.31 -9.10
C ASN A 131 -11.07 -12.94 -9.43
N GLU A 132 -11.93 -12.98 -10.43
CA GLU A 132 -12.46 -11.83 -11.17
C GLU A 132 -13.49 -11.04 -10.36
N ASP A 133 -13.86 -11.53 -9.18
CA ASP A 133 -14.98 -10.99 -8.39
C ASP A 133 -14.57 -10.10 -7.21
N SER A 134 -13.27 -9.92 -6.96
CA SER A 134 -12.82 -9.00 -5.93
C SER A 134 -12.85 -7.54 -6.41
N TRP A 135 -13.09 -6.61 -5.48
CA TRP A 135 -13.06 -5.18 -5.75
C TRP A 135 -11.70 -4.74 -6.30
N TYR A 136 -10.63 -5.25 -5.70
CA TYR A 136 -9.28 -5.10 -6.21
C TYR A 136 -9.16 -5.54 -7.67
N THR A 137 -9.61 -6.75 -7.99
CA THR A 137 -9.49 -7.31 -9.34
C THR A 137 -10.24 -6.48 -10.39
N ARG A 138 -11.44 -6.00 -10.04
CA ARG A 138 -12.35 -5.32 -10.97
C ARG A 138 -12.05 -3.84 -11.14
N PHE A 139 -11.67 -3.16 -10.06
CA PHE A 139 -11.60 -1.70 -10.03
C PHE A 139 -10.18 -1.18 -9.77
N GLU A 140 -9.43 -1.78 -8.86
CA GLU A 140 -8.12 -1.22 -8.43
C GLU A 140 -6.98 -1.68 -9.35
N ARG A 141 -6.87 -2.99 -9.59
CA ARG A 141 -5.81 -3.61 -10.39
C ARG A 141 -5.69 -3.03 -11.80
N PRO A 142 -6.77 -2.80 -12.57
CA PRO A 142 -6.65 -2.22 -13.90
C PRO A 142 -6.01 -0.82 -13.88
N HIS A 143 -6.30 -0.01 -12.85
CA HIS A 143 -5.69 1.30 -12.68
C HIS A 143 -4.22 1.19 -12.26
N LEU A 144 -3.90 0.31 -11.30
CA LEU A 144 -2.53 0.05 -10.87
C LEU A 144 -1.65 -0.46 -12.01
N GLU A 145 -2.12 -1.44 -12.77
CA GLU A 145 -1.39 -1.98 -13.94
C GLU A 145 -1.25 -0.95 -15.06
N GLY A 146 -2.27 -0.09 -15.26
CA GLY A 146 -2.23 1.00 -16.21
C GLY A 146 -1.16 2.04 -15.86
N ARG A 147 -1.05 2.41 -14.58
CA ARG A 147 -0.04 3.36 -14.09
C ARG A 147 1.37 2.78 -14.11
N ALA A 148 1.52 1.49 -13.80
CA ALA A 148 2.80 0.80 -13.95
C ALA A 148 3.28 0.73 -15.41
N LYS A 149 2.39 0.82 -16.41
CA LYS A 149 2.70 0.57 -17.85
C LYS A 149 2.48 1.77 -18.80
N GLY A 150 2.15 2.97 -18.31
CA GLY A 150 1.85 4.15 -19.13
C GLY A 150 2.84 5.34 -18.99
N PRO A 151 2.89 6.27 -19.96
CA PRO A 151 3.76 7.46 -19.89
C PRO A 151 3.48 8.28 -18.61
N GLY A 152 4.53 8.53 -17.83
CA GLY A 152 4.42 9.15 -16.49
C GLY A 152 4.52 8.17 -15.31
N HIS A 153 4.88 6.90 -15.56
CA HIS A 153 5.12 5.81 -14.60
C HIS A 153 5.57 6.27 -13.21
N ASP A 154 4.61 6.55 -12.35
CA ASP A 154 4.82 6.97 -10.97
C ASP A 154 4.58 5.81 -10.02
N LEU A 155 3.79 4.79 -10.38
CA LEU A 155 3.77 3.52 -9.67
C LEU A 155 5.00 2.67 -10.05
N GLU A 156 6.01 2.73 -9.19
CA GLU A 156 7.27 2.00 -9.35
C GLU A 156 7.11 0.51 -9.04
N GLU A 157 6.40 0.16 -7.97
CA GLU A 157 6.37 -1.21 -7.45
C GLU A 157 4.98 -1.59 -6.92
N LEU A 158 4.56 -2.82 -7.22
CA LEU A 158 3.38 -3.45 -6.62
C LEU A 158 3.82 -4.69 -5.84
N ILE A 159 3.81 -4.59 -4.52
CA ILE A 159 4.37 -5.58 -3.61
C ILE A 159 3.25 -6.36 -2.92
N GLN A 160 3.34 -7.68 -2.94
CA GLN A 160 2.40 -8.55 -2.26
C GLN A 160 2.98 -9.07 -0.95
N ILE A 161 2.19 -8.98 0.12
CA ILE A 161 2.50 -9.56 1.42
C ILE A 161 1.38 -10.50 1.87
N ASN A 162 1.72 -11.52 2.66
CA ASN A 162 0.75 -12.39 3.28
C ASN A 162 0.14 -11.69 4.50
N MET A 163 -1.19 -11.61 4.57
CA MET A 163 -1.87 -11.00 5.71
C MET A 163 -1.65 -11.78 7.03
N GLN A 164 -1.34 -13.07 6.96
CA GLN A 164 -1.03 -13.89 8.13
C GLN A 164 0.40 -13.72 8.62
N ASP A 165 1.31 -13.28 7.72
CA ASP A 165 2.70 -12.99 8.04
C ASP A 165 3.16 -11.77 7.23
N THR A 166 2.91 -10.59 7.80
CA THR A 166 3.20 -9.31 7.15
C THR A 166 4.67 -8.92 7.20
N LYS A 167 5.54 -9.82 7.67
CA LYS A 167 6.99 -9.59 7.73
C LYS A 167 7.72 -10.05 6.47
N GLU A 168 7.08 -10.85 5.64
CA GLU A 168 7.68 -11.42 4.43
C GLU A 168 7.07 -10.82 3.16
N ILE A 169 7.93 -10.50 2.20
CA ILE A 169 7.51 -10.14 0.84
C ILE A 169 7.38 -11.40 -0.01
N TYR A 170 6.19 -11.59 -0.61
CA TYR A 170 5.84 -12.79 -1.36
C TYR A 170 5.98 -12.62 -2.87
N GLN A 171 5.73 -11.41 -3.39
CA GLN A 171 5.79 -11.11 -4.82
C GLN A 171 6.10 -9.63 -5.02
N ILE A 172 6.85 -9.32 -6.09
CA ILE A 172 7.01 -7.97 -6.63
C ILE A 172 6.60 -8.07 -8.09
N ASN A 173 5.45 -7.50 -8.46
CA ASN A 173 4.90 -7.70 -9.81
C ASN A 173 5.89 -7.21 -10.89
N PRO A 174 6.25 -8.04 -11.90
CA PRO A 174 5.64 -9.32 -12.30
C PRO A 174 6.30 -10.62 -11.80
N VAL A 175 7.25 -10.54 -10.88
CA VAL A 175 8.03 -11.68 -10.36
C VAL A 175 7.47 -12.20 -9.03
N ASP A 176 7.05 -13.47 -9.02
CA ASP A 176 6.80 -14.21 -7.78
C ASP A 176 8.13 -14.74 -7.23
N VAL A 177 8.64 -14.11 -6.17
CA VAL A 177 9.94 -14.48 -5.57
C VAL A 177 9.91 -15.88 -4.95
N ARG A 178 8.73 -16.44 -4.66
CA ARG A 178 8.61 -17.81 -4.12
C ARG A 178 8.82 -18.90 -5.15
N ASP A 179 8.60 -18.62 -6.44
CA ASP A 179 8.94 -19.55 -7.52
C ASP A 179 10.45 -19.82 -7.61
N TYR A 180 11.23 -19.03 -6.85
CA TYR A 180 12.67 -19.14 -6.68
C TYR A 180 13.08 -19.65 -5.28
N LYS A 181 12.11 -19.96 -4.40
CA LYS A 181 12.38 -20.52 -3.08
C LYS A 181 13.02 -21.90 -3.23
N GLY A 182 14.19 -22.08 -2.63
CA GLY A 182 14.98 -23.31 -2.75
C GLY A 182 15.90 -23.38 -3.99
N LYS A 183 15.78 -22.43 -4.92
CA LYS A 183 16.83 -22.16 -5.91
C LYS A 183 17.96 -21.39 -5.23
N GLN A 184 19.16 -21.37 -5.81
CA GLN A 184 20.29 -20.60 -5.27
C GLN A 184 20.09 -19.09 -5.54
N CYS A 185 19.03 -18.53 -4.96
CA CYS A 185 18.56 -17.17 -5.13
C CYS A 185 18.53 -16.42 -3.80
N LYS A 186 18.83 -15.12 -3.83
CA LYS A 186 18.80 -14.26 -2.64
C LYS A 186 18.72 -12.79 -3.02
N TRP A 187 18.17 -12.00 -2.12
CA TRP A 187 18.29 -10.55 -2.17
C TRP A 187 19.72 -10.12 -1.84
N HIS A 188 20.18 -9.10 -2.55
CA HIS A 188 21.45 -8.44 -2.35
C HIS A 188 21.23 -6.94 -2.17
N GLY A 189 22.08 -6.33 -1.37
CA GLY A 189 21.88 -4.97 -0.87
C GLY A 189 21.27 -4.99 0.52
N THR A 190 21.69 -4.02 1.33
CA THR A 190 21.19 -3.85 2.69
C THR A 190 20.72 -2.42 2.81
N ALA A 191 19.45 -2.26 3.21
CA ALA A 191 18.91 -0.95 3.53
C ALA A 191 19.75 -0.29 4.64
N PRO A 192 19.98 1.04 4.59
CA PRO A 192 19.37 1.97 3.63
C PRO A 192 20.11 2.15 2.29
N LYS A 193 21.40 1.82 2.18
CA LYS A 193 22.26 2.20 1.04
C LYS A 193 22.25 1.21 -0.13
N CYS A 194 21.09 0.78 -0.60
CA CYS A 194 20.91 -0.42 -1.41
C CYS A 194 21.54 -0.45 -2.83
N ASP A 195 22.67 0.19 -3.13
CA ASP A 195 23.36 0.10 -4.44
C ASP A 195 23.99 -1.28 -4.68
N ALA A 196 23.14 -2.28 -4.92
CA ALA A 196 23.54 -3.68 -4.99
C ALA A 196 23.65 -4.19 -6.42
N LYS A 197 24.64 -5.05 -6.64
CA LYS A 197 24.83 -5.79 -7.88
C LYS A 197 24.78 -7.28 -7.60
N CYS A 198 24.29 -8.04 -8.59
CA CYS A 198 24.36 -9.48 -8.51
C CYS A 198 25.81 -9.96 -8.52
N PRO A 199 26.20 -10.89 -7.63
CA PRO A 199 27.54 -11.46 -7.64
C PRO A 199 27.80 -12.24 -8.92
N ASP A 200 29.09 -12.41 -9.25
CA ASP A 200 29.50 -13.19 -10.42
C ASP A 200 28.88 -14.59 -10.42
N GLY A 201 28.41 -15.02 -11.59
CA GLY A 201 27.71 -16.30 -11.76
C GLY A 201 26.24 -16.30 -11.33
N THR A 202 25.65 -15.13 -11.06
CA THR A 202 24.20 -14.96 -10.85
C THR A 202 23.62 -13.92 -11.80
N LYS A 203 22.30 -13.99 -12.03
CA LYS A 203 21.53 -13.02 -12.83
C LYS A 203 20.48 -12.33 -11.98
N LYS A 204 20.26 -11.05 -12.27
CA LYS A 204 19.18 -10.25 -11.69
C LYS A 204 17.84 -10.71 -12.24
N ILE A 205 16.93 -11.09 -11.35
CA ILE A 205 15.55 -11.46 -11.68
C ILE A 205 14.62 -10.27 -11.51
N THR A 206 14.77 -9.54 -10.41
CA THR A 206 14.01 -8.31 -10.11
C THR A 206 14.81 -7.43 -9.17
N GLU A 207 14.32 -6.22 -8.91
CA GLU A 207 14.89 -5.27 -7.96
C GLU A 207 13.77 -4.59 -7.20
N SER A 208 14.06 -4.08 -5.99
CA SER A 208 13.08 -3.31 -5.24
C SER A 208 13.72 -2.35 -4.24
N LYS A 209 12.98 -1.29 -3.90
CA LYS A 209 13.25 -0.43 -2.73
C LYS A 209 13.12 -1.21 -1.42
N TYR A 210 12.54 -2.40 -1.46
CA TYR A 210 12.36 -3.32 -0.34
C TYR A 210 13.11 -4.63 -0.57
N GLY A 211 13.54 -5.26 0.52
CA GLY A 211 14.26 -6.53 0.50
C GLY A 211 13.39 -7.72 0.81
N ASP A 212 13.88 -8.55 1.75
CA ASP A 212 13.15 -9.70 2.28
C ASP A 212 11.95 -9.29 3.15
N THR A 213 11.97 -8.06 3.70
CA THR A 213 10.96 -7.58 4.64
C THR A 213 10.40 -6.20 4.26
N PRO A 214 9.13 -5.92 4.58
CA PRO A 214 8.52 -4.59 4.36
C PRO A 214 9.09 -3.45 5.22
N ASN A 215 9.95 -3.74 6.20
CA ASN A 215 10.48 -2.72 7.11
C ASN A 215 11.90 -2.26 6.74
N GLU A 216 12.52 -2.86 5.73
CA GLU A 216 13.86 -2.48 5.27
C GLU A 216 13.77 -1.74 3.94
N LYS A 217 13.67 -0.41 3.98
CA LYS A 217 13.56 0.44 2.79
C LYS A 217 14.90 1.09 2.41
N CYS A 218 15.19 1.15 1.13
CA CYS A 218 16.33 1.84 0.57
C CYS A 218 16.13 3.37 0.57
N GLU A 219 17.20 4.13 0.80
CA GLU A 219 17.22 5.58 0.67
C GLU A 219 17.42 6.02 -0.78
N GLY A 220 16.77 7.11 -1.19
CA GLY A 220 16.90 7.68 -2.53
C GLY A 220 16.41 6.72 -3.63
N ASP A 221 17.22 6.60 -4.68
CA ASP A 221 16.92 5.79 -5.86
C ASP A 221 17.56 4.40 -5.83
N ASP A 222 18.29 4.06 -4.77
CA ASP A 222 18.98 2.78 -4.62
C ASP A 222 17.99 1.61 -4.52
N ARG A 223 18.37 0.44 -5.05
CA ARG A 223 17.51 -0.77 -5.08
C ARG A 223 18.26 -2.03 -4.72
N LYS A 224 17.69 -2.83 -3.81
CA LYS A 224 18.11 -4.22 -3.61
C LYS A 224 17.85 -4.99 -4.89
N VAL A 225 18.71 -5.97 -5.19
CA VAL A 225 18.56 -6.84 -6.37
C VAL A 225 18.34 -8.28 -5.95
N PHE A 226 17.34 -8.94 -6.53
CA PHE A 226 17.08 -10.37 -6.32
C PHE A 226 17.83 -11.15 -7.39
N CYS A 227 18.83 -11.92 -6.97
CA CYS A 227 19.76 -12.60 -7.86
C CYS A 227 19.64 -14.10 -7.74
N CYS A 228 19.72 -14.82 -8.86
CA CYS A 228 19.69 -16.27 -8.94
C CYS A 228 20.87 -16.80 -9.74
N LYS A 229 21.44 -17.96 -9.36
CA LYS A 229 22.35 -18.68 -10.26
C LYS A 229 21.58 -19.20 -11.48
N ASP A 230 22.29 -19.29 -12.60
CA ASP A 230 21.82 -20.07 -13.74
C ASP A 230 21.77 -21.55 -13.32
N ASP A 231 20.61 -22.19 -13.52
CA ASP A 231 20.44 -23.65 -13.35
C ASP A 231 21.27 -24.43 -14.40
#